data_AF-A0A225CPY1-F1
#
_entry.id   AF-A0A225CPY1-F1
#
_cell.length_a   1.000
_cell.length_b   1.000
_cell.length_c   1.000
_cell.angle_alpha   90.00
_cell.angle_beta   90.00
_cell.angle_gamma   90.00
#
_symmetry.space_group_name_H-M   'P 1'
#
loop_
_entity.id
_entity.type
_entity.pdbx_description
1 polymer ?
#
loop_
_entity_poly.entity_id
_entity_poly.type
_entity_poly.pdbx_seq_one_letter_code
_entity_poly.pdbx_strand_id
1 'polypeptide(L)'
;MRTEKPGVRSTYRAILLAGPPGAGKSTVREMVTGAGQDEFLQIDADDMKERLLRRALADKSYDSWIKPAAVREREQAGERFHPMELSSLVHEESAFLAERLRVESIERGDDIVIDTVLSSDTKARQIMGELERAGYDVQVMDVEVPREVSDERIRTRWREGNERAEKGDGLGGRWVPSEFGAWVYGEPDGRSRPEANARMVAEESPAVSRYRVYWKTAEQEREDPRAPATLVTDMSRASRGGPLVPTRSGPTTEAPRARPLPGITRAGRTAPGRPGPARADRGR
;
A
#
# COMPACT_ATOMS: atom_id res chain seq x y z
N MET A 1 2.43 4.48 -14.95
CA MET A 1 2.65 3.48 -13.87
C MET A 1 2.42 2.04 -14.32
N ARG A 2 1.20 1.56 -14.66
CA ARG A 2 1.02 0.16 -15.11
C ARG A 2 1.80 -0.19 -16.38
N THR A 3 1.82 0.72 -17.37
CA THR A 3 2.57 0.57 -18.63
C THR A 3 4.09 0.53 -18.44
N GLU A 4 4.60 1.13 -17.36
CA GLU A 4 6.01 1.09 -16.97
C GLU A 4 6.40 -0.24 -16.28
N LYS A 5 5.42 -1.09 -15.95
CA LYS A 5 5.58 -2.32 -15.18
C LYS A 5 5.01 -3.53 -15.94
N PRO A 6 5.72 -4.04 -16.97
CA PRO A 6 5.26 -5.16 -17.78
C PRO A 6 5.22 -6.49 -17.01
N GLY A 7 5.97 -6.62 -15.92
CA GLY A 7 6.00 -7.83 -15.08
C GLY A 7 4.75 -8.05 -14.25
N VAL A 8 3.87 -7.04 -14.12
CA VAL A 8 2.68 -7.13 -13.27
C VAL A 8 1.73 -8.18 -13.80
N ARG A 9 1.40 -9.13 -12.94
CA ARG A 9 0.44 -10.21 -13.21
C ARG A 9 -0.99 -9.71 -13.01
N SER A 10 -1.95 -10.45 -13.54
CA SER A 10 -3.38 -10.17 -13.36
C SER A 10 -4.10 -11.40 -12.80
N THR A 11 -3.82 -11.73 -11.54
CA THR A 11 -4.35 -12.91 -10.85
C THR A 11 -5.23 -12.58 -9.65
N TYR A 12 -5.65 -11.31 -9.53
CA TYR A 12 -6.52 -10.84 -8.43
C TYR A 12 -5.91 -11.07 -7.04
N ARG A 13 -4.59 -10.85 -6.89
CA ARG A 13 -3.92 -10.88 -5.58
C ARG A 13 -3.69 -9.46 -5.06
N ALA A 14 -4.03 -9.21 -3.80
CA ALA A 14 -3.74 -7.94 -3.16
C ALA A 14 -2.93 -8.13 -1.87
N ILE A 15 -1.96 -7.26 -1.67
CA ILE A 15 -1.28 -7.08 -0.38
C ILE A 15 -1.69 -5.71 0.15
N LEU A 16 -2.35 -5.69 1.30
CA LEU A 16 -2.65 -4.47 2.03
C LEU A 16 -1.57 -4.27 3.10
N LEU A 17 -0.71 -3.27 2.93
CA LEU A 17 0.24 -2.87 3.95
C LEU A 17 -0.43 -1.83 4.86
N ALA A 18 -0.36 -2.06 6.17
CA ALA A 18 -0.83 -1.16 7.21
C ALA A 18 0.32 -0.86 8.19
N GLY A 19 0.21 0.27 8.86
CA GLY A 19 1.14 0.63 9.94
C GLY A 19 1.50 2.12 9.96
N PRO A 20 1.95 2.63 11.11
CA PRO A 20 2.31 4.04 11.27
C PRO A 20 3.43 4.47 10.29
N PRO A 21 3.56 5.78 10.00
CA PRO A 21 4.70 6.29 9.27
C PRO A 21 6.01 5.89 9.98
N GLY A 22 7.05 5.53 9.23
CA GLY A 22 8.32 5.08 9.82
C GLY A 22 8.33 3.63 10.36
N ALA A 23 7.21 2.90 10.37
CA ALA A 23 7.19 1.52 10.89
C ALA A 23 8.09 0.52 10.14
N GLY A 24 8.38 0.79 8.86
CA GLY A 24 9.23 -0.08 8.03
C GLY A 24 8.45 -1.01 7.09
N LYS A 25 7.24 -0.60 6.67
CA LYS A 25 6.39 -1.32 5.71
C LYS A 25 7.14 -1.77 4.44
N SER A 26 7.97 -0.90 3.87
CA SER A 26 8.77 -1.20 2.67
C SER A 26 9.71 -2.39 2.87
N THR A 27 10.39 -2.47 4.02
CA THR A 27 11.30 -3.57 4.38
C THR A 27 10.54 -4.88 4.56
N VAL A 28 9.39 -4.85 5.23
CA VAL A 28 8.54 -6.05 5.41
C VAL A 28 7.98 -6.53 4.07
N ARG A 29 7.51 -5.61 3.23
CA ARG A 29 7.09 -5.92 1.86
C ARG A 29 8.22 -6.61 1.10
N GLU A 30 9.42 -6.03 1.09
CA GLU A 30 10.59 -6.61 0.42
C GLU A 30 10.86 -8.05 0.85
N MET A 31 10.82 -8.30 2.17
CA MET A 31 10.98 -9.63 2.74
C MET A 31 9.90 -10.61 2.29
N VAL A 32 8.63 -10.19 2.18
CA VAL A 32 7.53 -11.12 1.84
C VAL A 32 7.43 -11.37 0.34
N THR A 33 7.45 -10.32 -0.48
CA THR A 33 7.31 -10.48 -1.93
C THR A 33 8.62 -10.94 -2.58
N GLY A 34 9.78 -10.75 -1.93
CA GLY A 34 11.07 -11.33 -2.36
C GLY A 34 11.37 -11.04 -3.83
N ALA A 35 11.70 -12.08 -4.60
CA ALA A 35 11.94 -11.96 -6.05
C ALA A 35 10.69 -11.59 -6.88
N GLY A 36 9.49 -11.68 -6.29
CA GLY A 36 8.22 -11.39 -6.94
C GLY A 36 7.76 -9.93 -6.85
N GLN A 37 8.61 -8.97 -6.43
CA GLN A 37 8.19 -7.56 -6.34
C GLN A 37 7.61 -7.03 -7.65
N ASP A 38 8.25 -7.33 -8.78
CA ASP A 38 7.85 -6.82 -10.09
C ASP A 38 6.57 -7.46 -10.64
N GLU A 39 6.05 -8.49 -9.96
CA GLU A 39 4.75 -9.09 -10.28
C GLU A 39 3.58 -8.27 -9.75
N PHE A 40 3.83 -7.34 -8.82
CA PHE A 40 2.80 -6.51 -8.21
C PHE A 40 2.96 -5.05 -8.61
N LEU A 41 1.83 -4.38 -8.86
CA LEU A 41 1.78 -2.94 -9.00
C LEU A 41 1.65 -2.30 -7.62
N GLN A 42 2.65 -1.51 -7.22
CA GLN A 42 2.58 -0.71 -6.00
C GLN A 42 1.68 0.51 -6.21
N ILE A 43 0.74 0.69 -5.30
CA ILE A 43 -0.12 1.86 -5.17
C ILE A 43 0.26 2.54 -3.85
N ASP A 44 1.01 3.64 -3.97
CA ASP A 44 1.51 4.43 -2.85
C ASP A 44 1.30 5.91 -3.13
N ALA A 45 0.61 6.59 -2.21
CA ALA A 45 0.33 8.01 -2.35
C ALA A 45 1.59 8.89 -2.20
N ASP A 46 2.63 8.44 -1.52
CA ASP A 46 3.89 9.21 -1.41
C ASP A 46 4.70 9.12 -2.71
N ASP A 47 4.68 7.98 -3.41
CA ASP A 47 5.26 7.83 -4.75
C ASP A 47 4.56 8.76 -5.77
N MET A 48 3.24 8.92 -5.65
CA MET A 48 2.46 9.88 -6.46
C MET A 48 2.84 11.33 -6.17
N LYS A 49 3.08 11.71 -4.91
CA LYS A 49 3.53 13.08 -4.56
C LYS A 49 4.86 13.39 -5.21
N GLU A 50 5.81 12.45 -5.15
CA GLU A 50 7.11 12.64 -5.77
C GLU A 50 6.98 12.83 -7.29
N ARG A 51 6.19 12.00 -7.97
CA ARG A 51 5.95 12.11 -9.41
C ARG A 51 5.30 13.45 -9.79
N LEU A 52 4.28 13.88 -9.03
CA LEU A 52 3.62 15.16 -9.23
C LEU A 52 4.60 16.33 -9.06
N LEU A 53 5.41 16.32 -8.01
CA LEU A 53 6.38 17.38 -7.74
C LEU A 53 7.50 17.39 -8.80
N ARG A 54 8.01 16.23 -9.23
CA ARG A 54 8.98 16.15 -10.34
C ARG A 54 8.40 16.75 -11.62
N ARG A 55 7.15 16.44 -11.93
CA ARG A 55 6.47 17.02 -13.09
C ARG A 55 6.32 18.53 -12.95
N ALA A 56 5.87 18.98 -11.79
CA ALA A 56 5.64 20.39 -11.50
C ALA A 56 6.92 21.24 -11.56
N LEU A 57 8.06 20.66 -11.17
CA LEU A 57 9.37 21.29 -11.33
C LEU A 57 9.77 21.36 -12.82
N ALA A 58 9.57 20.25 -13.56
CA ALA A 58 9.93 20.18 -14.98
C ALA A 58 9.14 21.17 -15.86
N ASP A 59 7.84 21.35 -15.58
CA ASP A 59 6.98 22.30 -16.31
C ASP A 59 6.85 23.68 -15.64
N LYS A 60 7.62 23.92 -14.56
CA LYS A 60 7.69 25.18 -13.79
C LYS A 60 6.40 25.58 -13.08
N SER A 61 5.37 24.72 -13.05
CA SER A 61 4.15 24.98 -12.27
C SER A 61 4.41 25.04 -10.76
N TYR A 62 5.44 24.32 -10.28
CA TYR A 62 5.84 24.31 -8.88
C TYR A 62 6.12 25.73 -8.37
N ASP A 63 7.02 26.46 -9.03
CA ASP A 63 7.38 27.83 -8.65
C ASP A 63 6.37 28.88 -9.14
N SER A 64 5.51 28.54 -10.11
CA SER A 64 4.53 29.47 -10.68
C SER A 64 3.30 29.65 -9.78
N TRP A 65 2.57 28.58 -9.49
CA TRP A 65 1.25 28.67 -8.82
C TRP A 65 1.02 27.63 -7.72
N ILE A 66 1.81 26.55 -7.66
CA ILE A 66 1.68 25.55 -6.59
C ILE A 66 2.31 26.07 -5.29
N LYS A 67 3.55 26.58 -5.34
CA LYS A 67 4.25 27.12 -4.17
C LYS A 67 3.61 28.44 -3.71
N PRO A 68 3.05 28.54 -2.48
CA PRO A 68 2.40 29.76 -2.01
C PRO A 68 3.36 30.95 -1.87
N ALA A 69 2.83 32.18 -1.96
CA ALA A 69 3.62 33.41 -1.80
C ALA A 69 4.36 33.47 -0.46
N ALA A 70 3.71 33.09 0.65
CA ALA A 70 4.31 33.08 1.98
C ALA A 70 5.55 32.16 2.09
N VAL A 71 5.62 31.07 1.32
CA VAL A 71 6.81 30.22 1.26
C VAL A 71 7.93 30.94 0.53
N ARG A 72 7.62 31.62 -0.59
CA ARG A 72 8.61 32.38 -1.37
C ARG A 72 9.20 33.54 -0.57
N GLU A 73 8.38 34.22 0.22
CA GLU A 73 8.84 35.29 1.13
C GLU A 73 9.86 34.77 2.16
N ARG A 74 9.61 33.59 2.72
CA ARG A 74 10.56 32.92 3.63
C ARG A 74 11.84 32.47 2.90
N GLU A 75 11.72 31.95 1.68
CA GLU A 75 12.89 31.62 0.85
C GLU A 75 13.75 32.87 0.56
N GLN A 76 13.12 34.02 0.31
CA GLN A 76 13.82 35.30 0.15
C GLN A 76 14.47 35.81 1.44
N ALA A 77 13.91 35.45 2.60
CA ALA A 77 14.51 35.72 3.91
C ALA A 77 15.66 34.75 4.27
N GLY A 78 15.98 33.80 3.39
CA GLY A 78 17.09 32.85 3.53
C GLY A 78 16.70 31.48 4.08
N GLU A 79 15.41 31.21 4.31
CA GLU A 79 14.94 29.85 4.59
C GLU A 79 15.08 28.97 3.33
N ARG A 80 15.26 27.66 3.51
CA ARG A 80 15.33 26.71 2.40
C ARG A 80 14.28 25.62 2.60
N PHE A 81 13.46 25.41 1.58
CA PHE A 81 12.47 24.33 1.57
C PHE A 81 12.70 23.40 0.39
N HIS A 82 12.70 22.11 0.66
CA HIS A 82 12.72 21.10 -0.38
C HIS A 82 11.29 20.71 -0.80
N PRO A 83 11.05 20.34 -2.07
CA PRO A 83 9.70 20.05 -2.55
C PRO A 83 8.89 19.04 -1.73
N MET A 84 9.52 17.96 -1.25
CA MET A 84 8.82 16.94 -0.45
C MET A 84 8.43 17.41 0.96
N GLU A 85 9.08 18.46 1.49
CA GLU A 85 8.65 19.08 2.74
C GLU A 85 7.29 19.76 2.59
N LEU A 86 7.03 20.27 1.38
CA LEU A 86 5.78 20.91 0.98
C LEU A 86 4.84 19.94 0.25
N SER A 87 5.03 18.63 0.43
CA SER A 87 4.22 17.60 -0.22
C SER A 87 2.73 17.64 0.17
N SER A 88 2.36 18.36 1.23
CA SER A 88 0.96 18.67 1.55
C SER A 88 0.27 19.49 0.46
N LEU A 89 1.00 20.31 -0.30
CA LEU A 89 0.45 21.11 -1.41
C LEU A 89 -0.13 20.26 -2.55
N VAL A 90 0.32 19.01 -2.66
CA VAL A 90 -0.14 18.05 -3.68
C VAL A 90 -0.91 16.88 -3.04
N HIS A 91 -1.32 16.99 -1.77
CA HIS A 91 -1.96 15.89 -1.04
C HIS A 91 -3.22 15.38 -1.73
N GLU A 92 -4.18 16.28 -2.00
CA GLU A 92 -5.47 15.92 -2.61
C GLU A 92 -5.29 15.28 -3.99
N GLU A 93 -4.47 15.89 -4.86
CA GLU A 93 -4.21 15.36 -6.20
C GLU A 93 -3.51 14.00 -6.14
N SER A 94 -2.53 13.84 -5.23
CA SER A 94 -1.84 12.55 -5.06
C SER A 94 -2.78 11.45 -4.56
N ALA A 95 -3.70 11.79 -3.65
CA ALA A 95 -4.69 10.86 -3.12
C ALA A 95 -5.69 10.46 -4.21
N PHE A 96 -6.18 11.43 -4.99
CA PHE A 96 -7.07 11.19 -6.14
C PHE A 96 -6.42 10.28 -7.18
N LEU A 97 -5.16 10.54 -7.57
CA LEU A 97 -4.46 9.72 -8.56
C LEU A 97 -4.14 8.32 -8.04
N ALA A 98 -3.76 8.17 -6.77
CA ALA A 98 -3.56 6.86 -6.16
C ALA A 98 -4.87 6.06 -6.10
N GLU A 99 -5.99 6.72 -5.77
CA GLU A 99 -7.32 6.10 -5.77
C GLU A 99 -7.77 5.69 -7.18
N ARG A 100 -7.59 6.56 -8.18
CA ARG A 100 -7.86 6.22 -9.57
C ARG A 100 -7.02 5.04 -10.05
N LEU A 101 -5.71 5.05 -9.78
CA LEU A 101 -4.83 3.95 -10.13
C LEU A 101 -5.32 2.64 -9.49
N ARG A 102 -5.74 2.68 -8.23
CA ARG A 102 -6.31 1.53 -7.52
C ARG A 102 -7.55 0.99 -8.19
N VAL A 103 -8.55 1.84 -8.45
CA VAL A 103 -9.80 1.44 -9.10
C VAL A 103 -9.53 0.82 -10.47
N GLU A 104 -8.76 1.51 -11.31
CA GLU A 104 -8.43 1.03 -12.65
C GLU A 104 -7.61 -0.29 -12.61
N SER A 105 -6.77 -0.50 -11.60
CA SER A 105 -6.00 -1.74 -11.42
C SER A 105 -6.87 -2.90 -10.94
N ILE A 106 -7.82 -2.62 -10.05
CA ILE A 106 -8.83 -3.58 -9.59
C ILE A 106 -9.70 -4.04 -10.76
N GLU A 107 -10.13 -3.13 -11.62
CA GLU A 107 -10.92 -3.47 -12.82
C GLU A 107 -10.16 -4.38 -13.80
N ARG A 108 -8.84 -4.23 -13.88
CA ARG A 108 -7.97 -5.09 -14.71
C ARG A 108 -7.62 -6.42 -14.03
N GLY A 109 -7.90 -6.58 -12.74
CA GLY A 109 -7.49 -7.74 -11.96
C GLY A 109 -5.98 -7.81 -11.72
N ASP A 110 -5.28 -6.67 -11.82
CA ASP A 110 -3.83 -6.59 -11.58
C ASP A 110 -3.50 -7.07 -10.16
N ASP A 111 -2.38 -7.76 -9.99
CA ASP A 111 -1.81 -8.04 -8.67
C ASP A 111 -1.28 -6.72 -8.10
N ILE A 112 -1.73 -6.31 -6.91
CA ILE A 112 -1.46 -4.98 -6.36
C ILE A 112 -0.92 -5.03 -4.92
N VAL A 113 -0.03 -4.10 -4.60
CA VAL A 113 0.31 -3.74 -3.21
C VAL A 113 -0.30 -2.38 -2.94
N ILE A 114 -1.17 -2.28 -1.94
CA ILE A 114 -1.73 -1.03 -1.47
C ILE A 114 -0.94 -0.62 -0.23
N ASP A 115 -0.07 0.40 -0.38
CA ASP A 115 0.69 0.96 0.73
C ASP A 115 -0.09 2.15 1.32
N THR A 116 -0.58 1.98 2.54
CA THR A 116 -1.30 3.02 3.25
C THR A 116 -0.98 2.96 4.74
N VAL A 117 -1.21 4.08 5.42
CA VAL A 117 -1.18 4.08 6.89
C VAL A 117 -2.35 3.26 7.43
N LEU A 118 -3.52 3.26 6.76
CA LEU A 118 -4.74 2.59 7.21
C LEU A 118 -5.31 3.13 8.54
N SER A 119 -5.17 4.42 8.84
CA SER A 119 -5.65 5.04 10.09
C SER A 119 -7.13 5.43 10.10
N SER A 120 -7.83 5.36 8.97
CA SER A 120 -9.28 5.58 8.85
C SER A 120 -9.99 4.25 8.63
N ASP A 121 -10.93 3.93 9.53
CA ASP A 121 -11.80 2.75 9.46
C ASP A 121 -12.67 2.75 8.18
N THR A 122 -13.20 3.92 7.82
CA THR A 122 -14.05 4.13 6.65
C THR A 122 -13.26 3.85 5.38
N LYS A 123 -12.03 4.37 5.26
CA LYS A 123 -11.18 4.09 4.11
C LYS A 123 -10.74 2.63 4.06
N ALA A 124 -10.43 2.02 5.20
CA ALA A 124 -10.08 0.61 5.28
C ALA A 124 -11.21 -0.29 4.78
N ARG A 125 -12.45 -0.04 5.22
CA ARG A 125 -13.67 -0.74 4.77
C ARG A 125 -13.95 -0.49 3.29
N GLN A 126 -13.76 0.73 2.80
CA GLN A 126 -13.90 1.06 1.38
C GLN A 126 -12.94 0.23 0.52
N ILE A 127 -11.64 0.21 0.89
CA ILE A 127 -10.62 -0.55 0.16
C ILE A 127 -10.97 -2.04 0.14
N MET A 128 -11.31 -2.61 1.30
CA MET A 128 -11.67 -4.02 1.35
C MET A 128 -12.95 -4.35 0.58
N GLY A 129 -13.98 -3.53 0.67
CA GLY A 129 -15.22 -3.73 -0.08
C GLY A 129 -15.03 -3.66 -1.60
N GLU A 130 -14.07 -2.87 -2.10
CA GLU A 130 -13.70 -2.88 -3.53
C GLU A 130 -12.99 -4.17 -3.93
N LEU A 131 -11.99 -4.60 -3.16
CA LEU A 131 -11.23 -5.83 -3.40
C LEU A 131 -12.14 -7.07 -3.33
N GLU A 132 -13.02 -7.13 -2.33
CA GLU A 132 -13.97 -8.22 -2.14
C GLU A 132 -14.94 -8.37 -3.30
N ARG A 133 -15.51 -7.25 -3.78
CA ARG A 133 -16.45 -7.23 -4.92
C ARG A 133 -15.77 -7.66 -6.22
N ALA A 134 -14.49 -7.30 -6.39
CA ALA A 134 -13.69 -7.71 -7.54
C ALA A 134 -13.16 -9.16 -7.43
N GLY A 135 -13.34 -9.83 -6.28
CA GLY A 135 -12.96 -11.23 -6.10
C GLY A 135 -11.48 -11.44 -5.77
N TYR A 136 -10.82 -10.43 -5.20
CA TYR A 136 -9.42 -10.53 -4.81
C TYR A 136 -9.18 -11.53 -3.66
N ASP A 137 -8.03 -12.20 -3.70
CA ASP A 137 -7.41 -12.84 -2.55
C ASP A 137 -6.48 -11.83 -1.86
N VAL A 138 -6.74 -11.53 -0.58
CA VAL A 138 -6.07 -10.44 0.13
C VAL A 138 -5.19 -10.97 1.25
N GLN A 139 -3.95 -10.48 1.29
CA GLN A 139 -3.06 -10.62 2.43
C GLN A 139 -2.89 -9.26 3.12
N VAL A 140 -3.21 -9.20 4.40
CA VAL A 140 -2.98 -8.00 5.23
C VAL A 140 -1.65 -8.16 5.95
N MET A 141 -0.76 -7.19 5.78
CA MET A 141 0.48 -7.08 6.53
C MET A 141 0.42 -5.82 7.37
N ASP A 142 0.38 -6.01 8.67
CA ASP A 142 0.40 -4.96 9.66
C ASP A 142 1.82 -4.82 10.22
N VAL A 143 2.38 -3.62 10.19
CA VAL A 143 3.76 -3.35 10.60
C VAL A 143 3.79 -2.25 11.62
N GLU A 144 4.19 -2.59 12.84
CA GLU A 144 4.00 -1.76 14.00
C GLU A 144 5.31 -1.50 14.76
N VAL A 145 5.39 -0.28 15.30
CA VAL A 145 6.47 0.19 16.17
C VAL A 145 5.90 1.11 17.24
N PRO A 146 6.54 1.23 18.41
CA PRO A 146 6.20 2.25 19.39
C PRO A 146 6.26 3.67 18.82
N ARG A 147 5.46 4.59 19.39
CA ARG A 147 5.34 5.98 18.92
C ARG A 147 6.68 6.70 18.86
N GLU A 148 7.52 6.51 19.89
CA GLU A 148 8.85 7.11 19.98
C GLU A 148 9.77 6.66 18.84
N VAL A 149 9.70 5.39 18.44
CA VAL A 149 10.46 4.84 17.31
C VAL A 149 9.96 5.42 15.99
N SER A 150 8.63 5.50 15.81
CA SER A 150 8.02 6.14 14.65
C SER A 150 8.48 7.61 14.51
N ASP A 151 8.35 8.39 15.58
CA ASP A 151 8.73 9.81 15.61
C ASP A 151 10.21 10.02 15.26
N GLU A 152 11.10 9.21 15.85
CA GLU A 152 12.53 9.27 15.56
C GLU A 152 12.84 8.95 14.10
N ARG A 153 12.27 7.85 13.57
CA ARG A 153 12.48 7.46 12.17
C ARG A 153 11.94 8.46 11.17
N ILE A 154 10.81 9.11 11.46
CA ILE A 154 10.27 10.20 10.65
C ILE A 154 11.29 11.34 10.57
N ARG A 155 11.81 11.79 11.72
CA ARG A 155 12.80 12.89 11.78
C ARG A 155 14.09 12.51 11.05
N THR A 156 14.57 11.29 11.23
CA THR A 156 15.78 10.78 10.56
C THR A 156 15.57 10.74 9.05
N ARG A 157 14.48 10.15 8.56
CA ARG A 157 14.17 10.11 7.12
C ARG A 157 14.01 11.48 6.51
N TRP A 158 13.39 12.41 7.24
CA TRP A 158 13.25 13.79 6.80
C TRP A 158 14.63 14.46 6.62
N ARG A 159 15.49 14.36 7.65
CA ARG A 159 16.85 14.92 7.64
C ARG A 159 17.70 14.31 6.51
N GLU A 160 17.75 13.00 6.43
CA GLU A 160 18.51 12.29 5.39
C GLU A 160 18.00 12.61 3.97
N GLY A 161 16.69 12.76 3.80
CA GLY A 161 16.08 13.17 2.54
C GLY A 161 16.53 14.58 2.12
N ASN A 162 16.57 15.51 3.06
CA ASN A 162 17.07 16.86 2.81
C ASN A 162 18.57 16.86 2.50
N GLU A 163 19.39 16.17 3.29
CA GLU A 163 20.84 16.04 3.05
C GLU A 163 21.16 15.45 1.65
N ARG A 164 20.35 14.53 1.14
CA ARG A 164 20.47 14.04 -0.24
C ARG A 164 20.09 15.11 -1.26
N ALA A 165 19.00 15.83 -1.03
CA ALA A 165 18.53 16.87 -1.94
C ALA A 165 19.50 18.06 -2.00
N GLU A 166 20.20 18.36 -0.92
CA GLU A 166 21.30 19.35 -0.91
C GLU A 166 22.45 18.95 -1.82
N LYS A 167 22.70 17.65 -1.96
CA LYS A 167 23.69 17.07 -2.89
C LYS A 167 23.14 16.88 -4.31
N GLY A 168 21.93 17.36 -4.59
CA GLY A 168 21.27 17.25 -5.88
C GLY A 168 20.57 15.91 -6.13
N ASP A 169 20.39 15.09 -5.10
CA ASP A 169 19.70 13.78 -5.20
C ASP A 169 18.31 13.82 -4.55
N GLY A 170 17.27 13.55 -5.34
CA GLY A 170 15.88 13.52 -4.86
C GLY A 170 15.26 14.89 -4.63
N LEU A 171 14.11 14.90 -3.95
CA LEU A 171 13.25 16.07 -3.74
C LEU A 171 13.14 16.51 -2.26
N GLY A 172 14.01 16.01 -1.39
CA GLY A 172 13.99 16.28 0.05
C GLY A 172 13.25 15.22 0.85
N GLY A 173 13.22 15.41 2.17
CA GLY A 173 12.48 14.57 3.10
C GLY A 173 11.02 14.97 3.20
N ARG A 174 10.11 14.01 3.36
CA ARG A 174 8.72 14.31 3.67
C ARG A 174 8.57 14.68 5.15
N TRP A 175 8.06 15.87 5.41
CA TRP A 175 7.65 16.27 6.76
C TRP A 175 6.33 15.59 7.14
N VAL A 176 6.24 15.09 8.38
CA VAL A 176 5.01 14.56 8.95
C VAL A 176 4.67 15.39 10.20
N PRO A 177 3.53 16.11 10.21
CA PRO A 177 3.11 16.89 11.37
C PRO A 177 2.96 16.04 12.64
N SER A 178 3.37 16.57 13.78
CA SER A 178 3.31 15.88 15.07
C SER A 178 1.89 15.52 15.50
N GLU A 179 0.92 16.35 15.13
CA GLU A 179 -0.51 16.15 15.39
C GLU A 179 -1.03 14.92 14.66
N PHE A 180 -0.54 14.68 13.44
CA PHE A 180 -0.86 13.47 12.70
C PHE A 180 -0.28 12.23 13.38
N GLY A 181 0.98 12.30 13.83
CA GLY A 181 1.59 11.23 14.62
C GLY A 181 0.81 10.95 15.92
N ALA A 182 0.43 11.99 16.66
CA ALA A 182 -0.38 11.86 17.87
C ALA A 182 -1.76 11.23 17.59
N TRP A 183 -2.42 11.62 16.49
CA TRP A 183 -3.70 11.05 16.09
C TRP A 183 -3.59 9.58 15.68
N VAL A 184 -2.53 9.19 14.98
CA VAL A 184 -2.27 7.79 14.57
C VAL A 184 -2.13 6.87 15.79
N TYR A 185 -1.50 7.34 16.87
CA TYR A 185 -1.36 6.60 18.15
C TYR A 185 -2.41 7.00 19.20
N GLY A 186 -3.57 7.50 18.76
CA GLY A 186 -4.58 8.07 19.64
C GLY A 186 -5.40 7.05 20.45
N GLU A 187 -5.11 5.75 20.38
CA GLU A 187 -5.84 4.73 21.13
C GLU A 187 -5.37 4.67 22.60
N PRO A 188 -6.27 4.46 23.59
CA PRO A 188 -5.92 4.52 25.02
C PRO A 188 -4.87 3.50 25.48
N ASP A 189 -4.71 2.39 24.77
CA ASP A 189 -3.75 1.33 25.07
C ASP A 189 -2.37 1.55 24.43
N GLY A 190 -2.18 2.69 23.76
CA GLY A 190 -0.94 3.04 23.07
C GLY A 190 -0.75 2.33 21.73
N ARG A 191 -1.74 1.55 21.27
CA ARG A 191 -1.73 0.96 19.94
C ARG A 191 -2.00 2.00 18.86
N SER A 192 -1.61 1.66 17.65
CA SER A 192 -1.86 2.52 16.50
C SER A 192 -3.26 2.25 15.94
N ARG A 193 -3.93 3.28 15.41
CA ARG A 193 -5.15 3.12 14.61
C ARG A 193 -4.98 2.15 13.43
N PRO A 194 -3.84 2.17 12.70
CA PRO A 194 -3.52 1.15 11.70
C PRO A 194 -3.67 -0.28 12.20
N GLU A 195 -3.12 -0.60 13.38
CA GLU A 195 -3.20 -1.94 13.98
C GLU A 195 -4.68 -2.36 14.19
N ALA A 196 -5.47 -1.47 14.77
CA ALA A 196 -6.90 -1.73 15.00
C ALA A 196 -7.67 -1.94 13.70
N ASN A 197 -7.42 -1.11 12.69
CA ASN A 197 -8.09 -1.19 11.40
C ASN A 197 -7.64 -2.40 10.57
N ALA A 198 -6.35 -2.76 10.61
CA ALA A 198 -5.80 -3.93 9.96
C ALA A 198 -6.41 -5.21 10.54
N ARG A 199 -6.51 -5.31 11.87
CA ARG A 199 -7.20 -6.41 12.54
C ARG A 199 -8.67 -6.46 12.16
N MET A 200 -9.38 -5.33 12.24
CA MET A 200 -10.80 -5.23 11.90
C MET A 200 -11.07 -5.76 10.48
N VAL A 201 -10.33 -5.29 9.47
CA VAL A 201 -10.56 -5.76 8.10
C VAL A 201 -10.16 -7.21 7.89
N ALA A 202 -9.13 -7.71 8.59
CA ALA A 202 -8.74 -9.11 8.52
C ALA A 202 -9.79 -10.07 9.09
N GLU A 203 -10.42 -9.67 10.19
CA GLU A 203 -11.46 -10.46 10.87
C GLU A 203 -12.77 -10.45 10.09
N GLU A 204 -13.20 -9.28 9.62
CA GLU A 204 -14.50 -9.08 8.99
C GLU A 204 -14.53 -9.45 7.50
N SER A 205 -13.43 -9.26 6.77
CA SER A 205 -13.39 -9.49 5.33
C SER A 205 -13.26 -10.98 4.98
N PRO A 206 -14.19 -11.57 4.22
CA PRO A 206 -14.04 -12.93 3.74
C PRO A 206 -12.93 -13.07 2.69
N ALA A 207 -12.48 -11.97 2.07
CA ALA A 207 -11.41 -11.97 1.07
C ALA A 207 -10.01 -12.05 1.69
N VAL A 208 -9.85 -11.82 2.99
CA VAL A 208 -8.56 -11.93 3.65
C VAL A 208 -8.22 -13.40 3.93
N SER A 209 -7.23 -13.91 3.20
CA SER A 209 -6.72 -15.28 3.37
C SER A 209 -5.56 -15.38 4.36
N ARG A 210 -4.83 -14.28 4.59
CA ARG A 210 -3.74 -14.23 5.56
C ARG A 210 -3.61 -12.86 6.20
N TYR A 211 -3.42 -12.86 7.52
CA TYR A 211 -3.14 -11.67 8.32
C TYR A 211 -1.84 -11.87 9.08
N ARG A 212 -0.90 -10.94 8.93
CA ARG A 212 0.38 -10.99 9.63
C ARG A 212 0.65 -9.67 10.31
N VAL A 213 1.12 -9.74 11.55
CA VAL A 213 1.58 -8.59 12.32
C VAL A 213 3.07 -8.71 12.52
N TYR A 214 3.80 -7.66 12.12
CA TYR A 214 5.22 -7.50 12.32
C TYR A 214 5.42 -6.39 13.35
N TRP A 215 6.21 -6.65 14.38
CA TRP A 215 6.47 -5.69 15.45
C TRP A 215 7.97 -5.50 15.64
N LYS A 216 8.39 -4.24 15.83
CA LYS A 216 9.74 -3.91 16.30
C LYS A 216 9.67 -3.09 17.59
N THR A 217 10.26 -3.60 18.66
CA THR A 217 10.31 -2.90 19.95
C THR A 217 11.33 -1.76 19.93
N ALA A 218 11.23 -0.83 20.88
CA ALA A 218 12.24 0.22 21.06
C ALA A 218 13.61 -0.34 21.46
N GLU A 219 13.66 -1.50 22.12
CA GLU A 219 14.91 -2.20 22.44
C GLU A 219 15.58 -2.75 21.18
N GLN A 220 14.81 -3.49 20.36
CA GLN A 220 15.30 -3.98 19.06
C GLN A 220 15.74 -2.84 18.14
N GLU A 221 15.06 -1.70 18.19
CA GLU A 221 15.48 -0.51 17.44
C GLU A 221 16.82 0.05 17.91
N ARG A 222 17.07 0.11 19.23
CA ARG A 222 18.35 0.58 19.78
C ARG A 222 19.50 -0.39 19.48
N GLU A 223 19.22 -1.69 19.52
CA GLU A 223 20.21 -2.73 19.25
C GLU A 223 20.63 -2.76 17.78
N ASP A 224 19.67 -2.77 16.86
CA ASP A 224 19.93 -2.72 15.42
C ASP A 224 18.81 -1.98 14.68
N PRO A 225 18.97 -0.67 14.39
CA PRO A 225 17.98 0.11 13.65
C PRO A 225 17.65 -0.46 12.26
N ARG A 226 18.59 -1.19 11.64
CA ARG A 226 18.44 -1.75 10.28
C ARG A 226 17.74 -3.10 10.28
N ALA A 227 17.66 -3.79 11.41
CA ALA A 227 16.91 -5.03 11.52
C ALA A 227 15.43 -4.82 11.16
N PRO A 228 14.82 -5.74 10.39
CA PRO A 228 13.40 -5.68 10.10
C PRO A 228 12.56 -5.96 11.35
N ALA A 229 11.28 -5.58 11.30
CA ALA A 229 10.31 -5.97 12.32
C ALA A 229 10.11 -7.50 12.34
N THR A 230 9.92 -8.05 13.54
CA THR A 230 9.73 -9.49 13.77
C THR A 230 8.27 -9.89 13.59
N LEU A 231 8.01 -11.04 12.95
CA LEU A 231 6.66 -11.59 12.84
C LEU A 231 6.16 -12.06 14.21
N VAL A 232 5.08 -11.45 14.71
CA VAL A 232 4.50 -11.78 16.04
C VAL A 232 3.10 -12.41 15.95
N THR A 233 2.40 -12.23 14.83
CA THR A 233 1.11 -12.88 14.56
C THR A 233 1.09 -13.35 13.12
N ASP A 234 0.65 -14.60 12.91
CA ASP A 234 0.40 -15.16 11.58
C ASP A 234 -0.90 -15.96 11.65
N MET A 235 -1.93 -15.45 11.00
CA MET A 235 -3.23 -16.11 10.90
C MET A 235 -3.59 -16.35 9.44
N SER A 236 -4.24 -17.47 9.18
CA SER A 236 -4.69 -17.84 7.84
C SER A 236 -6.12 -18.38 7.83
N ARG A 237 -6.76 -18.20 6.68
CA ARG A 237 -8.11 -18.69 6.38
C ARG A 237 -7.98 -19.82 5.36
N ALA A 238 -8.47 -21.01 5.68
CA ALA A 238 -8.37 -22.17 4.78
C ALA A 238 -9.26 -22.04 3.53
N SER A 239 -10.38 -21.33 3.66
CA SER A 239 -11.32 -21.04 2.59
C SER A 239 -11.88 -19.63 2.78
N ARG A 240 -12.26 -18.99 1.67
CA ARG A 240 -12.90 -17.67 1.67
C ARG A 240 -14.09 -17.64 2.65
N GLY A 241 -14.11 -16.69 3.57
CA GLY A 241 -15.15 -16.56 4.61
C GLY A 241 -15.12 -17.58 5.76
N GLY A 242 -14.27 -18.62 5.75
CA GLY A 242 -14.08 -19.54 6.90
C GLY A 242 -13.35 -18.86 8.06
N PRO A 243 -13.18 -19.42 9.26
CA PRO A 243 -12.54 -18.70 10.38
C PRO A 243 -11.05 -18.37 10.10
N LEU A 244 -10.61 -17.19 10.56
CA LEU A 244 -9.20 -16.81 10.59
C LEU A 244 -8.56 -17.43 11.83
N VAL A 245 -7.57 -18.30 11.64
CA VAL A 245 -6.95 -19.08 12.74
C VAL A 245 -5.43 -18.98 12.71
N PRO A 246 -4.74 -19.18 13.85
CA PRO A 246 -3.28 -19.21 13.88
C PRO A 246 -2.71 -20.21 12.85
N THR A 247 -1.81 -19.74 12.00
CA THR A 247 -1.12 -20.56 11.01
C THR A 247 -0.24 -21.57 11.75
N ARG A 248 -0.50 -22.87 11.60
CA ARG A 248 0.35 -23.92 12.20
C ARG A 248 1.73 -23.90 11.51
N SER A 249 2.74 -23.40 12.21
CA SER A 249 4.13 -23.41 11.76
C SER A 249 4.69 -24.83 11.76
N GLY A 250 4.97 -25.40 10.59
CA GLY A 250 6.04 -26.39 10.45
C GLY A 250 7.39 -25.67 10.42
N PRO A 251 8.52 -26.34 10.76
CA PRO A 251 9.83 -25.70 10.83
C PRO A 251 10.21 -25.03 9.51
N THR A 252 10.63 -23.77 9.64
CA THR A 252 10.91 -22.81 8.58
C THR A 252 12.19 -23.18 7.84
N THR A 253 12.07 -23.72 6.63
CA THR A 253 13.11 -23.68 5.58
C THR A 253 12.49 -24.07 4.25
N GLU A 254 11.56 -23.26 3.76
CA GLU A 254 11.24 -23.21 2.33
C GLU A 254 10.43 -21.93 2.07
N ALA A 255 10.85 -21.15 1.07
CA ALA A 255 10.04 -20.06 0.54
C ALA A 255 8.63 -20.59 0.26
N PRO A 256 7.55 -19.88 0.67
CA PRO A 256 6.19 -20.39 0.50
C PRO A 256 5.90 -20.61 -0.98
N ARG A 257 5.95 -21.87 -1.42
CA ARG A 257 5.43 -22.27 -2.72
C ARG A 257 3.93 -22.00 -2.70
N ALA A 258 3.44 -21.28 -3.71
CA ALA A 258 2.03 -21.04 -3.93
C ALA A 258 1.27 -22.37 -3.83
N ARG A 259 0.42 -22.52 -2.81
CA ARG A 259 -0.56 -23.60 -2.81
C ARG A 259 -1.60 -23.26 -3.88
N PRO A 260 -1.87 -24.15 -4.85
CA PRO A 260 -3.02 -23.97 -5.71
C PRO A 260 -4.28 -24.17 -4.86
N LEU A 261 -5.10 -23.11 -4.75
CA LEU A 261 -6.40 -23.18 -4.08
C LEU A 261 -7.48 -23.65 -5.07
N PRO A 262 -8.51 -24.40 -4.61
CA PRO A 262 -9.42 -25.10 -5.51
C PRO A 262 -10.44 -24.17 -6.16
N GLY A 263 -10.56 -24.32 -7.49
CA GLY A 263 -11.75 -24.15 -8.33
C GLY A 263 -12.82 -23.15 -7.90
N ILE A 264 -12.70 -21.89 -8.37
CA ILE A 264 -13.88 -21.08 -8.66
C ILE A 264 -14.29 -21.39 -10.10
N THR A 265 -15.35 -22.21 -10.26
CA THR A 265 -16.04 -22.38 -11.53
C THR A 265 -16.52 -21.03 -12.03
N ARG A 266 -15.94 -20.57 -13.13
CA ARG A 266 -16.38 -19.41 -13.90
C ARG A 266 -17.84 -19.63 -14.31
N ALA A 267 -18.74 -18.74 -13.89
CA ALA A 267 -20.07 -18.65 -14.48
C ALA A 267 -19.90 -18.42 -15.99
N GLY A 268 -20.33 -19.39 -16.79
CA GLY A 268 -20.15 -19.40 -18.23
C GLY A 268 -20.79 -18.17 -18.87
N ARG A 269 -19.99 -17.47 -19.68
CA ARG A 269 -20.48 -16.54 -20.70
C ARG A 269 -21.47 -17.28 -21.59
N THR A 270 -22.65 -16.70 -21.77
CA THR A 270 -23.60 -17.06 -22.82
C THR A 270 -22.91 -17.04 -24.18
N ALA A 271 -22.91 -18.17 -24.87
CA ALA A 271 -22.42 -18.28 -26.24
C ALA A 271 -23.44 -17.64 -27.21
N PRO A 272 -22.99 -16.92 -28.26
CA PRO A 272 -23.88 -16.50 -29.32
C PRO A 272 -24.01 -17.58 -30.40
N GLY A 273 -25.25 -17.86 -30.83
CA GLY A 273 -25.59 -18.24 -32.19
C GLY A 273 -25.42 -19.72 -32.59
N ARG A 274 -26.52 -20.47 -32.56
CA ARG A 274 -26.72 -21.64 -33.44
C ARG A 274 -27.11 -21.14 -34.84
N PRO A 275 -26.47 -21.58 -35.93
CA PRO A 275 -27.04 -21.44 -37.26
C PRO A 275 -28.19 -22.44 -37.42
N GLY A 276 -29.36 -21.96 -37.87
CA GLY A 276 -30.52 -22.79 -38.16
C GLY A 276 -30.28 -23.74 -39.35
N PRO A 277 -30.98 -24.88 -39.43
CA PRO A 277 -30.77 -25.85 -40.49
C PRO A 277 -31.35 -25.36 -41.83
N ALA A 278 -30.61 -25.66 -42.91
CA ALA A 278 -30.94 -25.38 -44.29
C ALA A 278 -32.27 -26.04 -44.72
N ARG A 279 -33.11 -25.29 -45.44
CA ARG A 279 -34.29 -25.81 -46.13
C ARG A 279 -33.83 -26.65 -47.32
N ALA A 280 -34.15 -27.95 -47.29
CA ALA A 280 -34.09 -28.81 -48.45
C ALA A 280 -35.32 -28.58 -49.33
N ASP A 281 -35.05 -28.25 -50.59
CA ASP A 281 -36.00 -28.13 -51.67
C ASP A 281 -36.55 -29.51 -52.05
N ARG A 282 -37.87 -29.65 -52.16
CA ARG A 282 -38.52 -30.82 -52.78
C ARG A 282 -39.67 -30.31 -53.64
N GLY A 283 -39.40 -30.19 -54.93
CA GLY A 283 -40.43 -30.16 -55.96
C GLY A 283 -41.01 -31.55 -56.20
N ARG A 284 -42.33 -31.66 -56.09
CA ARG A 284 -43.26 -32.18 -57.10
C ARG A 284 -44.69 -31.94 -56.65
#